data_AF-E2B011-F1
#
_entry.id   AF-E2B011-F1
#
_cell.length_a   1.000
_cell.length_b   1.000
_cell.length_c   1.000
_cell.angle_alpha   90.00
_cell.angle_beta   90.00
_cell.angle_gamma   90.00
#
_symmetry.space_group_name_H-M   'P 1'
#
loop_
_entity.id
_entity.type
_entity.pdbx_description
1 polymer ?
#
loop_
_entity_poly.entity_id
_entity_poly.type
_entity_poly.pdbx_seq_one_letter_code
_entity_poly.pdbx_strand_id
1 'polypeptide(L)'
;NPRFHEKNFKLVIDLLLDNGYPINFIFSTITNRIKSLIHNNLAPPLPLTSDTSNSFFVIPYIKGVSEHFKDVATSLKKSLAYSVPNKLNRLIKAHKDQLPRENLSNVVYKIPCNDCTATYVGQTGRQLKTRIKEHRSNIN
;
A
#
# COMPACT_ATOMS: atom_id res chain seq x y z
N ASN A 1 13.95 -16.74 -17.15
CA ASN A 1 14.28 -18.16 -17.40
C ASN A 1 12.98 -18.94 -17.47
N PRO A 2 12.53 -19.40 -18.65
CA PRO A 2 11.17 -19.90 -18.86
C PRO A 2 10.82 -21.18 -18.07
N ARG A 3 11.82 -21.82 -17.45
CA ARG A 3 11.69 -23.07 -16.67
C ARG A 3 10.73 -23.02 -15.48
N PHE A 4 10.41 -21.84 -14.96
CA PHE A 4 9.57 -21.72 -13.75
C PHE A 4 8.09 -21.42 -14.04
N HIS A 5 7.73 -21.08 -15.28
CA HIS A 5 6.36 -20.64 -15.59
C HIS A 5 5.33 -21.75 -15.38
N GLU A 6 5.62 -22.97 -15.86
CA GLU A 6 4.71 -24.10 -15.74
C GLU A 6 4.42 -24.45 -14.27
N LYS A 7 5.46 -24.55 -13.43
CA LYS A 7 5.33 -24.82 -12.00
C LYS A 7 4.53 -23.71 -11.29
N ASN A 8 4.78 -22.45 -11.65
CA ASN A 8 4.06 -21.33 -11.07
C ASN A 8 2.59 -21.30 -11.50
N PHE A 9 2.28 -21.59 -12.76
CA PHE A 9 0.88 -21.67 -13.22
C PHE A 9 0.13 -22.80 -12.53
N LYS A 10 0.76 -23.97 -12.39
CA LYS A 10 0.17 -25.08 -11.65
C LYS A 10 -0.14 -24.70 -10.20
N LEU A 11 0.84 -24.11 -9.50
CA LEU A 11 0.66 -23.63 -8.12
C LEU A 11 -0.49 -22.64 -7.98
N VAL A 12 -0.59 -21.67 -8.91
CA VAL A 12 -1.66 -20.67 -8.89
C VAL A 12 -3.04 -21.29 -9.15
N ILE A 13 -3.13 -22.22 -10.09
CA ILE A 13 -4.38 -22.91 -10.41
C ILE A 13 -4.83 -23.76 -9.22
N ASP A 14 -3.92 -24.57 -8.64
CA ASP A 14 -4.21 -25.43 -7.50
C ASP A 14 -4.69 -24.60 -6.30
N LEU A 15 -3.97 -23.52 -5.95
CA LEU A 15 -4.39 -22.60 -4.87
C LEU A 15 -5.78 -22.02 -5.10
N LEU A 16 -6.10 -21.57 -6.32
CA LEU A 16 -7.40 -20.96 -6.60
C LEU A 16 -8.53 -21.99 -6.60
N LEU A 17 -8.28 -23.22 -7.06
CA LEU A 17 -9.25 -24.31 -6.96
C LEU A 17 -9.50 -24.71 -5.50
N ASP A 18 -8.44 -24.83 -4.69
CA ASP A 18 -8.55 -25.15 -3.26
C ASP A 18 -9.34 -24.08 -2.48
N ASN A 19 -9.32 -22.83 -2.95
CA ASN A 19 -10.12 -21.73 -2.39
C ASN A 19 -11.54 -21.64 -3.01
N GLY A 20 -11.96 -22.61 -3.80
CA GLY A 20 -13.33 -22.73 -4.32
C GLY A 20 -13.66 -21.79 -5.48
N TYR A 21 -12.66 -21.24 -6.18
CA TYR A 21 -12.90 -20.37 -7.33
C TYR A 21 -13.33 -21.21 -8.57
N PRO A 22 -14.34 -20.76 -9.36
CA PRO A 22 -14.75 -21.46 -10.57
C PRO A 22 -13.63 -21.55 -11.61
N ILE A 23 -13.47 -22.71 -12.24
CA ILE A 23 -12.40 -22.98 -13.22
C ILE A 23 -12.39 -21.99 -14.39
N ASN A 24 -13.57 -21.59 -14.87
CA ASN A 24 -13.72 -20.61 -15.96
C ASN A 24 -13.23 -19.22 -15.56
N PHE A 25 -13.41 -18.83 -14.30
CA PHE A 25 -12.92 -17.57 -13.76
C PHE A 25 -11.38 -17.55 -13.66
N ILE A 26 -10.80 -18.66 -13.21
CA ILE A 26 -9.34 -18.81 -13.09
C ILE A 26 -8.68 -18.67 -14.46
N PHE A 27 -9.13 -19.45 -15.45
CA PHE A 27 -8.52 -19.45 -16.79
C PHE A 27 -8.72 -18.12 -17.53
N SER A 28 -9.90 -17.51 -17.45
CA SER A 28 -10.14 -16.20 -18.07
C SER A 28 -9.23 -15.12 -17.47
N THR A 29 -9.05 -15.12 -16.14
CA THR A 29 -8.17 -14.18 -15.43
C THR A 29 -6.71 -14.35 -15.85
N ILE A 30 -6.21 -15.60 -15.87
CA ILE A 30 -4.84 -15.91 -16.29
C ILE A 30 -4.61 -15.48 -17.75
N THR A 31 -5.54 -15.81 -18.64
CA THR A 31 -5.45 -15.47 -20.07
C THR A 31 -5.41 -13.96 -20.29
N ASN A 32 -6.29 -13.21 -19.62
CA ASN A 32 -6.31 -11.75 -19.71
C ASN A 32 -5.02 -11.13 -19.19
N ARG A 33 -4.45 -11.70 -18.12
CA ARG A 33 -3.18 -11.23 -17.55
C ARG A 33 -2.01 -11.48 -18.51
N ILE A 34 -1.93 -12.66 -19.12
CA ILE A 34 -0.90 -12.99 -20.12
C ILE A 34 -1.01 -12.05 -21.32
N LYS A 35 -2.22 -11.86 -21.86
CA LYS A 35 -2.46 -10.92 -22.96
C LYS A 35 -1.98 -9.51 -22.62
N SER A 36 -2.31 -8.99 -21.43
CA SER A 36 -1.85 -7.68 -20.98
C SER A 36 -0.32 -7.59 -20.87
N LEU A 37 0.36 -8.62 -20.35
CA LEU A 37 1.81 -8.62 -20.22
C LEU A 37 2.52 -8.72 -21.59
N ILE A 38 1.94 -9.48 -22.53
CA ILE A 38 2.46 -9.60 -23.90
C ILE A 38 2.25 -8.27 -24.66
N HIS A 39 1.06 -7.69 -24.63
CA HIS A 39 0.77 -6.41 -25.29
C HIS A 39 1.60 -5.25 -24.74
N ASN A 40 1.90 -5.22 -23.44
CA ASN A 40 2.79 -4.21 -22.86
C ASN A 40 4.26 -4.34 -23.29
N ASN A 41 4.71 -5.53 -23.73
CA ASN A 41 6.09 -5.77 -24.15
C ASN A 41 6.28 -5.75 -25.67
N LEU A 42 5.22 -5.98 -26.45
CA LEU A 42 5.26 -6.04 -27.92
C LEU A 42 4.60 -4.84 -28.60
N ALA A 43 4.16 -3.83 -27.85
CA ALA A 43 3.67 -2.60 -28.46
C ALA A 43 4.80 -2.03 -29.35
N PRO A 44 4.59 -1.91 -30.67
CA PRO A 44 5.41 -1.01 -31.46
C PRO A 44 5.35 0.37 -30.81
N PRO A 45 6.37 1.25 -30.95
CA PRO A 45 6.11 2.66 -30.76
C PRO A 45 4.93 2.96 -31.67
N LEU A 46 3.78 3.32 -31.09
CA LEU A 46 2.69 3.82 -31.92
C LEU A 46 3.31 4.90 -32.80
N PRO A 47 3.04 4.92 -34.12
CA PRO A 47 3.31 6.14 -34.87
C PRO A 47 2.70 7.25 -34.03
N LEU A 48 3.46 8.33 -33.82
CA LEU A 48 2.98 9.55 -33.21
C LEU A 48 1.90 10.11 -34.15
N THR A 49 0.75 9.44 -34.22
CA THR A 49 -0.50 10.08 -34.51
C THR A 49 -0.54 11.24 -33.55
N SER A 50 -0.89 12.40 -34.07
CA SER A 50 -1.25 13.56 -33.28
C SER A 50 -2.43 13.17 -32.39
N ASP A 51 -2.15 12.38 -31.37
CA ASP A 51 -3.05 12.12 -30.30
C ASP A 51 -3.27 13.51 -29.74
N THR A 52 -4.51 13.96 -29.88
CA THR A 52 -5.18 14.73 -28.86
C THR A 52 -4.93 14.02 -27.53
N SER A 53 -3.71 14.13 -26.99
CA SER A 53 -3.43 13.84 -25.60
C SER A 53 -4.38 14.79 -24.91
N ASN A 54 -5.40 14.25 -24.24
CA ASN A 54 -6.27 15.02 -23.38
C ASN A 54 -5.38 15.53 -22.25
N SER A 55 -4.62 16.59 -22.53
CA SER A 55 -3.70 17.22 -21.62
C SER A 55 -4.57 17.98 -20.64
N PHE A 56 -4.57 17.52 -19.41
CA PHE A 56 -5.36 18.16 -18.36
C PHE A 56 -4.58 19.35 -17.79
N PHE A 57 -5.28 20.46 -17.60
CA PHE A 57 -4.82 21.54 -16.74
C PHE A 57 -5.33 21.24 -15.33
N VAL A 58 -4.42 20.83 -14.44
CA VAL A 58 -4.77 20.34 -13.10
C VAL A 58 -4.50 21.41 -12.04
N ILE A 59 -5.51 21.76 -11.24
CA ILE A 59 -5.37 22.70 -10.13
C ILE A 59 -6.03 22.16 -8.85
N PRO A 60 -5.59 22.59 -7.65
CA PRO A 60 -6.32 22.28 -6.43
C PRO A 60 -7.72 22.92 -6.44
N TYR A 61 -8.75 22.16 -6.02
CA TYR A 61 -10.09 22.72 -5.87
C TYR A 61 -10.12 23.71 -4.68
N ILE A 62 -10.46 24.95 -4.97
CA ILE A 62 -10.67 26.02 -3.99
C ILE A 62 -11.99 26.68 -4.38
N LYS A 63 -13.01 26.51 -3.54
CA LYS A 63 -14.36 27.01 -3.79
C LYS A 63 -14.32 28.53 -4.05
N GLY A 64 -14.86 28.96 -5.19
CA GLY A 64 -14.93 30.36 -5.60
C GLY A 64 -13.66 30.90 -6.25
N VAL A 65 -12.60 30.10 -6.40
CA VAL A 65 -11.35 30.49 -7.06
C VAL A 65 -11.07 29.57 -8.25
N SER A 66 -11.12 28.26 -8.02
CA SER A 66 -10.76 27.26 -9.02
C SER A 66 -11.70 27.23 -10.24
N GLU A 67 -12.94 27.65 -10.08
CA GLU A 67 -13.96 27.71 -11.13
C GLU A 67 -13.63 28.74 -12.21
N HIS A 68 -12.92 29.82 -11.85
CA HIS A 68 -12.49 30.87 -12.78
C HIS A 68 -11.36 30.41 -13.71
N PHE A 69 -10.69 29.29 -13.43
CA PHE A 69 -9.65 28.74 -14.29
C PHE A 69 -10.19 27.98 -15.50
N LYS A 70 -11.52 27.86 -15.63
CA LYS A 70 -12.16 27.24 -16.79
C LYS A 70 -11.78 27.95 -18.09
N ASP A 71 -11.79 29.28 -18.08
CA ASP A 71 -11.46 30.09 -19.26
C ASP A 71 -9.99 29.92 -19.67
N VAL A 72 -9.09 29.83 -18.69
CA VAL A 72 -7.66 29.55 -18.90
C VAL A 72 -7.46 28.18 -19.53
N ALA A 73 -8.14 27.15 -19.01
CA ALA A 73 -8.06 25.80 -19.58
C ALA A 73 -8.60 25.74 -21.02
N THR A 74 -9.71 26.44 -21.31
CA THR A 74 -10.26 26.54 -22.67
C THR A 74 -9.30 27.26 -23.62
N SER A 75 -8.69 28.36 -23.19
CA SER A 75 -7.67 29.09 -23.97
C SER A 75 -6.48 28.20 -24.34
N LEU A 76 -6.05 27.35 -23.41
CA LEU A 76 -4.96 26.40 -23.62
C LEU A 76 -5.35 25.15 -24.43
N LYS A 77 -6.62 25.02 -24.87
CA LYS A 77 -7.18 23.81 -25.50
C LYS A 77 -6.97 22.56 -24.64
N LYS A 78 -7.12 22.70 -23.32
CA LYS A 78 -6.94 21.64 -22.32
C LYS A 78 -8.21 21.43 -21.51
N SER A 79 -8.39 20.21 -21.02
CA SER A 79 -9.47 19.89 -20.09
C SER A 79 -9.08 20.30 -18.67
N LEU A 80 -9.94 21.05 -17.98
CA LEU A 80 -9.73 21.40 -16.57
C LEU A 80 -9.99 20.17 -15.69
N ALA A 81 -9.06 19.87 -14.79
CA ALA A 81 -9.23 18.85 -13.76
C ALA A 81 -8.93 19.41 -12.37
N TYR A 82 -9.74 19.00 -11.40
CA TYR A 82 -9.59 19.42 -10.01
C TYR A 82 -8.88 18.35 -9.20
N SER A 83 -7.87 18.76 -8.45
CA SER A 83 -7.14 17.92 -7.49
C SER A 83 -7.55 18.29 -6.07
N VAL A 84 -7.64 17.30 -5.19
CA VAL A 84 -7.90 17.51 -3.76
C VAL A 84 -6.63 17.11 -2.99
N PRO A 85 -5.93 18.07 -2.34
CA PRO A 85 -4.69 17.77 -1.63
C PRO A 85 -4.92 16.89 -0.39
N ASN A 86 -6.11 17.00 0.23
CA ASN A 86 -6.50 16.25 1.42
C ASN A 86 -7.39 15.07 1.05
N LYS A 87 -6.82 14.03 0.44
CA LYS A 87 -7.56 12.80 0.11
C LYS A 87 -8.02 12.09 1.39
N LEU A 88 -9.20 11.47 1.35
CA LEU A 88 -9.76 10.74 2.49
C LEU A 88 -8.80 9.67 3.02
N ASN A 89 -8.13 8.90 2.16
CA ASN A 89 -7.13 7.91 2.53
C ASN A 89 -5.91 8.49 3.28
N ARG A 90 -5.65 9.80 3.15
CA ARG A 90 -4.60 10.48 3.93
C ARG A 90 -5.06 10.73 5.37
N LEU A 91 -6.35 11.05 5.56
CA LEU A 91 -6.95 11.39 6.85
C LEU A 91 -7.41 10.15 7.61
N ILE A 92 -8.13 9.27 6.91
CA ILE A 92 -8.68 8.02 7.40
C ILE A 92 -7.83 6.91 6.82
N LYS A 93 -6.81 6.50 7.57
CA LYS A 93 -6.01 5.32 7.23
C LYS A 93 -6.69 4.09 7.82
N ALA A 94 -6.71 2.99 7.08
CA ALA A 94 -7.21 1.70 7.59
C ALA A 94 -6.32 1.08 8.70
N HIS A 95 -5.23 1.74 9.08
CA HIS A 95 -4.31 1.24 10.10
C HIS A 95 -4.89 1.52 11.49
N LYS A 96 -4.68 0.57 12.40
CA LYS A 96 -4.96 0.76 13.82
C LYS A 96 -4.16 1.94 14.36
N ASP A 97 -4.71 2.62 15.37
CA ASP A 97 -3.99 3.67 16.09
C ASP A 97 -2.66 3.13 16.62
N GLN A 98 -1.61 3.94 16.54
CA GLN A 98 -0.33 3.59 17.15
C GLN A 98 -0.51 3.55 18.66
N LEU A 99 -0.26 2.37 19.24
CA LEU A 99 -0.23 2.23 20.68
C LEU A 99 1.05 2.85 21.24
N PRO A 100 0.98 3.51 22.42
CA PRO A 100 2.17 3.95 23.12
C PRO A 100 3.05 2.74 23.47
N ARG A 101 4.37 2.96 23.57
CA ARG A 101 5.38 1.88 23.72
C ARG A 101 5.09 0.95 24.91
N GLU A 102 4.60 1.51 26.01
CA GLU A 102 4.19 0.81 27.24
C GLU A 102 3.09 -0.26 27.01
N ASN A 103 2.23 -0.04 26.02
CA ASN A 103 1.09 -0.91 25.72
C ASN A 103 1.38 -1.93 24.61
N LEU A 104 2.60 -1.96 24.09
CA LEU A 104 3.00 -2.93 23.07
C LEU A 104 3.23 -4.32 23.69
N SER A 105 2.81 -5.34 22.94
CA SER A 105 3.04 -6.76 23.24
C SER A 105 4.03 -7.36 22.24
N ASN A 106 4.64 -8.50 22.56
CA ASN A 106 5.64 -9.17 21.71
C ASN A 106 6.86 -8.28 21.41
N VAL A 107 7.36 -7.60 22.44
CA VAL A 107 8.50 -6.67 22.33
C VAL A 107 9.70 -7.18 23.11
N VAL A 108 10.89 -6.78 22.66
CA VAL A 108 12.14 -6.87 23.43
C VAL A 108 12.35 -5.55 24.16
N TYR A 109 12.69 -5.62 25.44
CA TYR A 109 12.91 -4.46 26.30
C TYR A 109 14.22 -4.55 27.06
N LYS A 110 14.72 -3.40 27.51
CA LYS A 110 15.97 -3.23 28.25
C LYS A 110 15.71 -2.46 29.53
N ILE A 111 16.19 -2.97 30.66
CA ILE A 111 16.17 -2.30 31.97
C ILE A 111 17.63 -2.05 32.39
N PRO A 112 18.06 -0.78 32.49
CA PRO A 112 19.37 -0.46 33.04
C PRO A 112 19.39 -0.64 34.56
N CYS A 113 20.52 -1.12 35.08
CA CYS A 113 20.80 -0.97 36.50
C CYS A 113 21.16 0.50 36.78
N ASN A 114 20.68 1.04 37.90
CA ASN A 114 21.01 2.41 38.30
C ASN A 114 22.39 2.49 38.96
N ASP A 115 22.80 1.42 39.65
CA ASP A 115 24.02 1.42 40.49
C ASP A 115 25.25 0.83 39.78
N CYS A 116 25.09 0.27 38.58
CA CYS A 116 26.21 -0.23 37.78
C CYS A 116 25.91 -0.21 36.27
N THR A 117 26.92 -0.54 35.46
CA THR A 117 26.82 -0.57 33.99
C THR A 117 26.05 -1.76 33.43
N ALA A 118 25.57 -2.66 34.29
CA ALA A 118 24.83 -3.84 33.88
C ALA A 118 23.43 -3.46 33.36
N THR A 119 22.95 -4.22 32.38
CA THR A 119 21.60 -4.06 31.82
C THR A 119 20.94 -5.40 31.63
N TYR A 120 19.68 -5.51 32.06
CA TYR A 120 18.84 -6.67 31.78
C TYR A 120 18.11 -6.47 30.45
N VAL A 121 18.16 -7.47 29.57
CA VAL A 121 17.41 -7.50 28.31
C VAL A 121 16.50 -8.71 28.32
N GLY A 122 15.22 -8.50 28.00
CA GLY A 122 14.22 -9.57 28.01
C GLY A 122 13.20 -9.40 26.90
N GLN A 123 12.53 -10.50 26.56
CA GLN A 123 11.37 -10.50 25.67
C GLN A 123 10.07 -10.72 26.47
N THR A 124 8.96 -10.18 25.97
CA THR A 124 7.63 -10.39 26.58
C THR A 124 6.55 -10.53 25.52
N GLY A 125 5.70 -11.56 25.67
CA GLY A 125 4.45 -11.67 24.92
C GLY A 125 3.30 -10.84 25.50
N ARG A 126 3.43 -10.40 26.77
CA ARG A 126 2.47 -9.50 27.45
C ARG A 126 2.79 -8.03 27.11
N GLN A 127 1.85 -7.13 27.43
CA GLN A 127 2.09 -5.68 27.37
C GLN A 127 3.31 -5.29 28.21
N LEU A 128 4.15 -4.42 27.67
CA LEU A 128 5.40 -4.00 28.30
C LEU A 128 5.20 -3.48 29.74
N LYS A 129 4.19 -2.62 29.96
CA LYS A 129 3.86 -2.08 31.29
C LYS A 129 3.59 -3.17 32.33
N THR A 130 2.91 -4.25 31.92
CA THR A 130 2.57 -5.35 32.80
C THR A 130 3.84 -6.11 33.18
N ARG A 131 4.71 -6.38 32.19
CA ARG A 131 5.97 -7.07 32.42
C ARG A 131 6.91 -6.27 33.34
N ILE A 132 6.98 -4.95 33.16
CA ILE A 132 7.78 -4.07 34.02
C ILE A 132 7.24 -4.09 35.46
N LYS A 133 5.91 -4.03 35.64
CA LYS A 133 5.28 -4.10 36.97
C LYS A 133 5.60 -5.41 37.68
N GLU A 134 5.45 -6.54 36.99
CA GLU A 134 5.81 -7.87 37.52
C GLU A 134 7.29 -7.94 37.91
N HIS A 135 8.18 -7.43 37.06
CA HIS A 135 9.62 -7.43 37.35
C HIS A 135 9.95 -6.62 38.60
N ARG A 136 9.33 -5.44 38.79
CA ARG A 136 9.49 -4.64 40.01
C ARG A 136 8.94 -5.36 41.25
N SER A 137 7.79 -6.01 41.13
CA SER A 137 7.19 -6.76 42.24
C SER A 137 7.99 -8.01 42.65
N ASN A 138 8.79 -8.58 41.75
CA ASN A 138 9.63 -9.75 42.07
C ASN A 138 10.98 -9.39 42.69
N ILE A 139 11.38 -8.12 42.66
CA ILE A 139 12.67 -7.64 43.20
C ILE A 139 12.50 -7.04 44.61
N ASN A 140 11.29 -6.65 45.00
CA ASN A 140 10.92 -6.32 46.38
C ASN A 140 10.59 -7.59 47.17
#